data_AF-A0A1V1UL86-F1
#
_entry.id   AF-A0A1V1UL86-F1
#
_cell.length_a   1.000
_cell.length_b   1.000
_cell.length_c   1.000
_cell.angle_alpha   90.00
_cell.angle_beta   90.00
_cell.angle_gamma   90.00
#
_symmetry.space_group_name_H-M   'P 1'
#
loop_
_entity.id
_entity.type
_entity.pdbx_description
1 polymer ?
#
loop_
_entity_poly.entity_id
_entity_poly.type
_entity_poly.pdbx_seq_one_letter_code
_entity_poly.pdbx_strand_id
1 'polypeptide(L)'
;MPDLILNLSYDLYGRLCELARDDGVSAETLARQTITLKVGCNPSSEETPISTGFLRRHTDDVLAIAEKEPVYLADSTYRKFVLVSSDYDPRLLSPATSEG
;
A
#
# COMPACT_ATOMS: atom_id res chain seq x y z
N MET A 1 19.96 -3.86 1.50
CA MET A 1 18.91 -4.72 0.91
C MET A 1 19.20 -4.80 -0.58
N PRO A 2 19.13 -5.97 -1.23
CA PRO A 2 19.43 -6.08 -2.66
C PRO A 2 18.32 -5.46 -3.51
N ASP A 3 18.71 -4.79 -4.60
CA ASP A 3 17.77 -4.28 -5.58
C ASP A 3 17.24 -5.41 -6.47
N LEU A 4 15.94 -5.38 -6.74
CA LEU A 4 15.30 -6.30 -7.68
C LEU A 4 15.17 -5.60 -9.04
N ILE A 5 15.90 -6.09 -10.04
CA ILE A 5 15.79 -5.58 -11.41
C ILE A 5 14.75 -6.41 -12.17
N LEU A 6 13.69 -5.75 -12.63
CA LEU A 6 12.64 -6.35 -13.44
C LEU A 6 12.79 -5.93 -14.90
N ASN A 7 13.08 -6.90 -15.77
CA ASN A 7 13.09 -6.68 -17.22
C ASN A 7 11.67 -6.81 -17.76
N LEU A 8 10.97 -5.69 -17.91
CA LEU A 8 9.61 -5.63 -18.43
C LEU A 8 9.62 -5.29 -19.93
N SER A 9 8.64 -5.80 -20.69
CA SER A 9 8.42 -5.32 -22.04
C SER A 9 8.00 -3.85 -22.03
N TYR A 10 8.25 -3.13 -23.13
CA TYR A 10 7.87 -1.71 -23.26
C TYR A 10 6.38 -1.49 -22.98
N ASP A 11 5.52 -2.35 -23.54
CA ASP A 11 4.08 -2.26 -23.36
C ASP A 11 3.65 -2.48 -21.90
N LEU A 12 4.28 -3.44 -21.21
CA LEU A 12 3.96 -3.73 -19.82
C LEU A 12 4.43 -2.59 -18.90
N TYR A 13 5.63 -2.05 -19.15
CA TYR A 13 6.13 -0.89 -18.44
C TYR A 13 5.25 0.34 -18.68
N GLY A 14 4.81 0.57 -19.92
CA GLY A 14 3.89 1.65 -20.27
C GLY A 14 2.59 1.57 -19.46
N ARG A 15 1.96 0.39 -19.41
CA ARG A 15 0.74 0.17 -18.62
C ARG A 15 0.95 0.36 -17.12
N LEU A 16 2.10 -0.08 -16.60
CA LEU A 16 2.46 0.13 -15.19
C LEU A 16 2.56 1.63 -14.88
N CYS A 17 3.20 2.41 -15.76
CA CYS A 17 3.30 3.86 -15.62
C CYS A 17 1.92 4.56 -15.66
N GLU A 18 1.03 4.12 -16.54
CA GLU A 18 -0.34 4.65 -16.62
C GLU A 18 -1.11 4.41 -15.31
N LEU A 19 -1.10 3.17 -14.82
CA LEU A 19 -1.75 2.81 -13.54
C LEU A 19 -1.15 3.55 -12.35
N ALA A 20 0.17 3.69 -12.31
CA ALA A 20 0.85 4.40 -11.24
C ALA A 20 0.49 5.89 -11.21
N ARG A 21 0.34 6.50 -12.40
CA ARG A 21 -0.12 7.88 -12.53
C ARG A 21 -1.56 8.06 -12.04
N ASP A 22 -2.45 7.13 -12.36
CA ASP A 22 -3.84 7.15 -11.89
C ASP A 22 -3.92 7.05 -10.35
N ASP A 23 -2.94 6.39 -9.75
CA ASP A 23 -2.77 6.25 -8.30
C ASP A 23 -1.96 7.38 -7.64
N GLY A 24 -1.38 8.29 -8.41
CA GLY A 24 -0.52 9.36 -7.91
C GLY A 24 0.83 8.89 -7.34
N VAL A 25 1.32 7.71 -7.74
CA VAL A 25 2.59 7.13 -7.28
C VAL A 25 3.56 6.86 -8.44
N SER A 26 4.81 6.51 -8.13
CA SER A 26 5.75 6.07 -9.16
C SER A 26 5.46 4.63 -9.60
N ALA A 27 5.87 4.27 -10.82
CA ALA A 27 5.77 2.91 -11.33
C ALA A 27 6.49 1.89 -10.43
N GLU A 28 7.63 2.29 -9.85
CA GLU A 28 8.38 1.47 -8.89
C GLU A 28 7.56 1.22 -7.62
N THR A 29 6.96 2.26 -7.04
CA THR A 29 6.12 2.13 -5.84
C THR A 29 4.95 1.21 -6.11
N LEU A 30 4.25 1.39 -7.23
CA LEU A 30 3.12 0.53 -7.60
C LEU A 30 3.56 -0.93 -7.80
N ALA A 31 4.69 -1.17 -8.48
CA ALA A 31 5.23 -2.51 -8.67
C ALA A 31 5.59 -3.18 -7.34
N ARG A 32 6.27 -2.45 -6.46
CA ARG A 32 6.64 -2.91 -5.12
C ARG A 32 5.40 -3.27 -4.31
N GLN A 33 4.41 -2.39 -4.24
CA GLN A 33 3.15 -2.62 -3.53
C GLN A 33 2.40 -3.84 -4.09
N THR A 34 2.34 -3.98 -5.42
CA THR A 34 1.70 -5.12 -6.08
C THR A 34 2.38 -6.44 -5.74
N ILE A 35 3.72 -6.49 -5.80
CA ILE A 35 4.50 -7.69 -5.48
C ILE A 35 4.35 -8.03 -3.99
N THR A 36 4.51 -7.05 -3.11
CA THR A 36 4.36 -7.22 -1.65
C THR A 36 3.00 -7.79 -1.30
N LEU A 37 1.93 -7.27 -1.92
CA LEU A 37 0.58 -7.78 -1.71
C LEU A 37 0.45 -9.23 -2.19
N LYS A 38 1.00 -9.57 -3.37
CA LYS A 38 0.92 -10.92 -3.93
C LYS A 38 1.73 -11.97 -3.17
N VAL A 39 2.72 -11.57 -2.38
CA VAL A 39 3.41 -12.47 -1.45
C VAL A 39 2.73 -12.52 -0.06
N GLY A 40 1.59 -11.85 0.11
CA GLY A 40 0.77 -11.89 1.31
C GLY A 40 1.27 -10.98 2.44
N CYS A 41 2.08 -9.99 2.13
CA CYS A 41 2.56 -8.99 3.08
C CYS A 41 1.80 -7.67 2.93
N ASN A 42 1.77 -6.88 3.99
CA ASN A 42 1.21 -5.53 3.96
C ASN A 42 2.07 -4.59 3.10
N PRO A 43 1.53 -4.04 1.99
CA PRO A 43 2.26 -3.14 1.11
C PRO A 43 2.29 -1.69 1.60
N SER A 44 1.68 -1.39 2.75
CA SER A 44 1.48 -0.03 3.24
C SER A 44 2.24 0.27 4.53
N SER A 45 2.59 1.53 4.72
CA SER A 45 3.03 2.09 6.00
C SER A 45 2.49 3.51 6.18
N GLU A 46 2.70 4.11 7.35
CA GLU A 46 2.31 5.51 7.58
C GLU A 46 3.04 6.49 6.63
N GLU A 47 4.29 6.21 6.30
CA GLU A 47 5.12 6.98 5.37
C GLU A 47 4.75 6.69 3.91
N THR A 48 4.40 5.44 3.61
CA THR A 48 4.11 4.97 2.26
C THR A 48 2.75 4.27 2.18
N PRO A 49 1.63 5.01 2.33
CA PRO A 49 0.30 4.44 2.21
C PRO A 49 0.03 3.94 0.78
N ILE A 50 -0.83 2.94 0.64
CA ILE A 50 -1.38 2.58 -0.69
C ILE A 50 -2.45 3.59 -1.09
N SER A 51 -2.62 3.81 -2.39
CA SER A 51 -3.67 4.71 -2.88
C SER A 51 -5.06 4.07 -2.75
N THR A 52 -6.12 4.88 -2.70
CA THR A 52 -7.50 4.37 -2.81
C THR A 52 -7.77 3.71 -4.17
N GLY A 53 -7.03 4.10 -5.22
CA GLY A 53 -7.03 3.43 -6.53
C GLY A 53 -6.48 2.01 -6.46
N PHE A 54 -5.38 1.81 -5.74
CA PHE A 54 -4.80 0.51 -5.46
C PHE A 54 -5.77 -0.38 -4.69
N LEU A 55 -6.36 0.15 -3.61
CA LEU A 55 -7.41 -0.54 -2.84
C LEU A 55 -8.56 -1.00 -3.74
N ARG A 56 -9.05 -0.13 -4.64
CA ARG A 56 -10.16 -0.46 -5.55
C ARG A 56 -9.84 -1.62 -6.49
N ARG A 57 -8.58 -1.77 -6.90
CA ARG A 57 -8.16 -2.87 -7.81
C ARG A 57 -7.80 -4.15 -7.08
N HIS A 58 -7.45 -4.06 -5.80
CA HIS A 58 -6.99 -5.18 -4.99
C HIS A 58 -7.78 -5.34 -3.69
N THR A 59 -9.09 -5.09 -3.73
CA THR A 59 -9.91 -4.96 -2.53
C THR A 59 -9.84 -6.20 -1.65
N ASP A 60 -10.11 -7.39 -2.20
CA ASP A 60 -10.14 -8.64 -1.41
C ASP A 60 -8.78 -8.95 -0.76
N ASP A 61 -7.69 -8.78 -1.53
CA ASP A 61 -6.32 -8.97 -1.04
C ASP A 61 -6.00 -8.00 0.11
N VAL A 62 -6.37 -6.71 -0.04
CA VAL A 62 -6.14 -5.69 0.98
C VAL A 62 -6.98 -5.92 2.23
N LEU A 63 -8.25 -6.30 2.08
CA LEU A 63 -9.13 -6.62 3.21
C LEU A 63 -8.61 -7.82 4.00
N ALA A 64 -8.12 -8.86 3.32
CA ALA A 64 -7.53 -10.04 3.97
C ALA A 64 -6.25 -9.72 4.77
N ILE A 65 -5.51 -8.68 4.37
CA ILE A 65 -4.39 -8.15 5.17
C ILE A 65 -4.91 -7.32 6.35
N ALA A 66 -5.92 -6.47 6.12
CA ALA A 66 -6.51 -5.61 7.15
C ALA A 66 -7.16 -6.36 8.33
N GLU A 67 -7.56 -7.62 8.10
CA GLU A 67 -7.98 -8.53 9.17
C GLU A 67 -6.87 -8.85 10.18
N LYS A 68 -5.60 -8.81 9.74
CA LYS A 68 -4.43 -9.22 10.52
C LYS A 68 -3.64 -8.04 11.06
N GLU A 69 -3.54 -6.96 10.30
CA GLU A 69 -2.73 -5.79 10.64
C GLU A 69 -3.28 -4.50 9.98
N PRO A 70 -2.98 -3.30 10.52
CA PRO A 70 -3.46 -2.05 9.95
C PRO A 70 -2.95 -1.79 8.53
N VAL A 71 -3.85 -1.36 7.63
CA VAL A 71 -3.47 -0.95 6.27
C VAL A 71 -3.64 0.56 6.12
N TYR A 72 -2.57 1.24 5.73
CA TYR A 72 -2.54 2.69 5.56
C TYR A 72 -2.92 3.06 4.13
N LEU A 73 -3.90 3.94 3.98
CA LEU A 73 -4.47 4.38 2.72
C LEU A 73 -4.29 5.89 2.55
N ALA A 74 -4.14 6.36 1.32
CA ALA A 74 -4.23 7.78 0.99
C ALA A 74 -5.15 7.99 -0.22
N ASP A 75 -5.96 9.04 -0.18
CA ASP A 75 -6.73 9.48 -1.35
C ASP A 75 -5.90 10.39 -2.28
N SER A 76 -6.51 10.83 -3.38
CA SER A 76 -5.87 11.71 -4.37
C SER A 76 -5.53 13.11 -3.83
N THR A 77 -6.08 13.50 -2.68
CA THR A 77 -5.73 14.75 -1.97
C THR A 77 -4.70 14.53 -0.87
N TYR A 78 -4.10 13.34 -0.81
CA TYR A 78 -3.15 12.90 0.21
C TYR A 78 -3.74 12.88 1.62
N ARG A 79 -5.07 12.79 1.74
CA ARG A 79 -5.71 12.53 3.03
C ARG A 79 -5.48 11.09 3.41
N LYS A 80 -4.91 10.87 4.59
CA LYS A 80 -4.56 9.54 5.11
C LYS A 80 -5.71 8.92 5.88
N PHE A 81 -5.87 7.61 5.72
CA PHE A 81 -6.82 6.76 6.43
C PHE A 81 -6.10 5.48 6.87
N VAL A 82 -6.64 4.81 7.89
CA VAL A 82 -6.16 3.50 8.31
C VAL A 82 -7.34 2.55 8.32
N LEU A 83 -7.20 1.44 7.61
CA LEU A 83 -8.14 0.34 7.65
C LEU A 83 -7.68 -0.66 8.70
N VAL A 84 -8.56 -0.97 9.64
CA VAL A 84 -8.32 -1.95 10.71
C VAL A 84 -9.54 -2.87 10.84
N SER A 85 -9.30 -4.09 11.32
CA SER A 85 -10.39 -4.98 11.74
C SER A 85 -11.24 -4.33 12.85
N SER A 86 -12.53 -4.68 12.92
CA SER A 86 -13.41 -4.25 14.02
C SER A 86 -12.93 -4.72 15.39
N ASP A 87 -12.19 -5.84 15.42
CA ASP A 87 -11.62 -6.41 16.64
C ASP A 87 -10.27 -5.79 17.01
N TYR A 88 -9.75 -4.88 16.18
CA TYR A 88 -8.47 -4.22 16.40
C TYR A 88 -8.60 -3.12 17.46
N ASP A 89 -7.73 -3.14 18.48
CA ASP A 89 -7.69 -2.09 19.49
C ASP A 89 -7.02 -0.82 18.92
N PRO A 90 -7.77 0.28 18.70
CA PRO A 90 -7.23 1.50 18.08
C PRO A 90 -6.14 2.18 18.92
N ARG A 91 -6.01 1.85 20.22
CA ARG A 91 -4.93 2.36 21.08
C ARG A 91 -3.55 1.84 20.67
N LEU A 92 -3.49 0.79 19.86
CA LEU A 92 -2.24 0.24 19.30
C LEU A 92 -1.70 1.03 18.10
N LEU A 93 -2.46 2.00 17.56
CA LEU A 93 -2.00 2.87 16.47
C LEU A 93 -1.18 4.07 16.95
N SER A 94 -1.15 4.34 18.26
CA SER A 94 -0.32 5.42 18.81
C SER A 94 1.08 4.88 19.10
N PRO A 95 2.16 5.54 18.63
CA PRO A 95 3.46 5.28 19.23
C PRO A 95 3.34 5.63 20.71
N ALA A 96 3.81 4.74 21.58
CA ALA A 96 3.94 5.08 22.99
C ALA A 96 4.66 6.42 23.08
N THR A 97 3.99 7.45 23.60
CA THR A 97 4.63 8.70 23.97
C THR A 97 5.66 8.32 25.03
N SER A 98 6.89 8.09 24.61
CA SER A 98 8.02 7.91 25.51
C SER A 98 8.31 9.31 26.04
N GLU A 99 7.66 9.66 27.14
CA GLU A 99 8.04 10.83 27.93
C GLU A 99 9.49 10.65 28.39
N GLY A 100 10.31 11.67 28.13
CA GLY A 100 11.68 11.81 28.58
C GLY A 100 11.97 13.27 28.88
#